data_AF-A0A7C5I801-F1
#
_entry.id   AF-A0A7C5I801-F1
#
_cell.length_a   1.000
_cell.length_b   1.000
_cell.length_c   1.000
_cell.angle_alpha   90.00
_cell.angle_beta   90.00
_cell.angle_gamma   90.00
#
_symmetry.space_group_name_H-M   'P 1'
#
loop_
_entity.id
_entity.type
_entity.pdbx_description
1 polymer ?
#
loop_
_entity_poly.entity_id
_entity_poly.type
_entity_poly.pdbx_seq_one_letter_code
_entity_poly.pdbx_strand_id
1 'polypeptide(L)' 'DAELLRSELRTALEQAIQSLPDIYKTVLLLRDVEELSTEEAAEILGVSQDVVKTRLHRARLAVRQKLDAYLRRERN' A
#
# COMPACT_ATOMS: atom_id res chain seq x y z
N ASP A 1 -2.86 17.02 -20.12
CA ASP A 1 -2.05 15.79 -20.17
C ASP A 1 -1.41 15.45 -18.83
N ALA A 2 -0.47 16.23 -18.30
CA ALA A 2 0.18 15.94 -17.02
C ALA A 2 -0.77 15.88 -15.80
N GLU A 3 -1.77 16.77 -15.74
CA GLU A 3 -2.79 16.78 -14.67
C GLU A 3 -3.66 15.51 -14.72
N LEU A 4 -4.05 15.10 -15.93
CA LEU A 4 -4.86 13.91 -16.18
C LEU A 4 -4.09 12.64 -15.76
N LEU A 5 -2.85 12.50 -16.23
CA LEU A 5 -1.94 11.40 -15.84
C LEU A 5 -1.74 11.30 -14.33
N ARG A 6 -1.61 12.43 -13.63
CA ARG A 6 -1.52 12.45 -12.16
C ARG A 6 -2.81 11.95 -11.50
N SER A 7 -3.96 12.37 -12.01
CA SER A 7 -5.27 11.96 -11.48
C SER A 7 -5.48 10.45 -11.67
N GLU A 8 -5.13 9.90 -12.82
CA GLU A 8 -5.31 8.48 -13.12
C GLU A 8 -4.34 7.62 -12.31
N LEU A 9 -3.09 8.06 -12.15
CA LEU A 9 -2.11 7.38 -11.29
C LEU A 9 -2.59 7.34 -9.83
N ARG A 10 -3.19 8.44 -9.34
CA ARG A 10 -3.80 8.49 -8.01
C ARG A 10 -4.93 7.48 -7.89
N THR A 11 -5.84 7.43 -8.86
CA THR A 11 -6.93 6.45 -8.86
C THR A 11 -6.40 5.01 -8.88
N ALA A 12 -5.38 4.72 -9.69
CA ALA A 12 -4.75 3.40 -9.74
C ALA A 12 -4.10 3.01 -8.39
N LEU A 13 -3.46 3.96 -7.71
CA LEU A 13 -2.90 3.76 -6.38
C LEU A 13 -4.00 3.47 -5.34
N GLU A 14 -5.07 4.27 -5.33
CA GLU A 14 -6.21 4.08 -4.42
C GLU A 14 -6.86 2.71 -4.61
N GLN A 15 -7.10 2.30 -5.86
CA GLN A 15 -7.63 0.97 -6.18
C GLN A 15 -6.68 -0.14 -5.74
N ALA A 16 -5.37 0.05 -5.90
CA ALA A 16 -4.37 -0.92 -5.46
C ALA A 16 -4.43 -1.12 -3.94
N ILE A 17 -4.47 -0.02 -3.17
CA ILE A 17 -4.58 -0.06 -1.71
C ILE A 17 -5.92 -0.66 -1.27
N GLN A 18 -7.03 -0.27 -1.89
CA GLN A 18 -8.37 -0.79 -1.56
C GLN A 18 -8.48 -2.29 -1.77
N SER A 19 -7.80 -2.83 -2.80
CA SER A 19 -7.80 -4.26 -3.11
C SER A 19 -6.92 -5.11 -2.20
N LEU A 20 -6.14 -4.50 -1.29
CA LEU A 20 -5.37 -5.25 -0.31
C LEU A 20 -6.32 -5.93 0.70
N PRO A 21 -6.02 -7.18 1.10
CA PRO A 21 -6.57 -7.75 2.32
C PRO A 21 -6.39 -6.81 3.50
N ASP A 22 -7.38 -6.74 4.38
CA ASP A 22 -7.41 -5.73 5.46
C ASP A 22 -6.18 -5.80 6.37
N ILE A 23 -5.68 -7.00 6.65
CA ILE A 23 -4.45 -7.19 7.44
C ILE A 23 -3.21 -6.51 6.84
N TYR A 24 -3.15 -6.34 5.51
CA TYR A 24 -2.05 -5.66 4.82
C TYR A 24 -2.35 -4.17 4.67
N LYS A 25 -3.60 -3.84 4.36
CA LYS A 25 -4.08 -2.46 4.23
C LYS A 25 -3.88 -1.68 5.52
N THR A 26 -4.31 -2.21 6.66
CA THR A 26 -4.19 -1.53 7.95
C THR A 26 -2.73 -1.30 8.32
N VAL A 27 -1.86 -2.29 8.13
CA VAL A 27 -0.41 -2.14 8.38
C VAL A 27 0.21 -1.08 7.48
N LEU A 28 -0.18 -1.04 6.20
CA LEU A 28 0.30 -0.03 5.24
C LEU A 28 -0.14 1.38 5.66
N LEU A 29 -1.42 1.56 6.02
CA LEU A 29 -1.94 2.86 6.44
C LEU A 29 -1.22 3.37 7.69
N LEU A 30 -1.10 2.53 8.73
CA LEU A 30 -0.42 2.93 9.97
C LEU A 30 1.05 3.31 9.75
N ARG A 31 1.76 2.61 8.85
CA ARG A 31 3.22 2.78 8.67
C ARG A 31 3.60 3.79 7.59
N ASP A 32 2.84 3.88 6.51
CA ASP A 32 3.19 4.67 5.32
C ASP A 32 2.32 5.92 5.16
N VAL A 33 1.18 6.00 5.87
CA VAL A 33 0.29 7.17 5.85
C VAL A 33 0.32 7.90 7.18
N GLU A 34 0.12 7.18 8.28
CA GLU A 34 0.14 7.75 9.65
C GLU A 34 1.56 7.85 10.23
N GLU A 35 2.57 7.35 9.51
CA GLU A 35 4.00 7.38 9.86
C GLU A 35 4.36 6.82 11.26
N LEU A 36 3.46 6.04 11.89
CA LEU A 36 3.70 5.39 13.19
C LEU A 36 4.87 4.44 13.08
N SER A 37 5.62 4.21 14.16
CA SER A 37 6.72 3.23 14.25
C SER A 37 6.23 1.78 14.07
N THR A 38 7.16 0.84 13.84
CA THR A 38 6.80 -0.60 13.74
C THR A 38 6.32 -1.14 15.08
N GLU A 39 6.83 -0.57 16.17
CA GLU A 39 6.45 -0.89 17.54
C GLU A 39 5.03 -0.40 17.84
N GLU A 40 4.73 0.88 17.61
CA GLU A 40 3.38 1.43 17.80
C GLU A 40 2.33 0.69 16.96
N ALA A 41 2.65 0.39 15.70
CA ALA A 41 1.76 -0.39 14.84
C ALA A 41 1.55 -1.83 15.36
N ALA A 42 2.58 -2.44 15.94
CA ALA A 42 2.50 -3.78 16.52
C ALA A 42 1.60 -3.78 17.77
N GLU A 43 1.74 -2.77 18.63
CA GLU A 43 0.92 -2.57 19.82
C GLU A 43 -0.55 -2.33 19.45
N ILE A 44 -0.83 -1.42 18.52
CA ILE A 44 -2.19 -1.11 18.05
C ILE A 44 -2.88 -2.35 17.46
N LEU A 45 -2.12 -3.18 16.73
CA LEU A 45 -2.66 -4.35 16.04
C LEU A 45 -2.66 -5.63 16.90
N GLY A 46 -2.05 -5.61 18.09
CA GLY A 46 -1.92 -6.78 18.95
C GLY A 46 -1.12 -7.93 18.32
N VAL A 47 -0.10 -7.62 17.51
CA VAL A 47 0.76 -8.61 16.84
C VAL A 47 2.24 -8.31 17.09
N SER A 48 3.14 -9.23 16.75
CA SER A 48 4.58 -8.95 16.88
C SER A 48 5.08 -7.96 15.81
N GLN A 49 6.17 -7.25 16.12
CA GLN A 49 6.84 -6.36 15.16
C GLN A 49 7.26 -7.09 13.86
N ASP A 50 7.63 -8.37 13.95
CA ASP A 50 8.01 -9.16 12.77
C ASP A 50 6.81 -9.48 11.87
N VAL A 51 5.62 -9.68 12.45
CA VAL A 51 4.37 -9.78 11.70
C VAL A 51 4.07 -8.44 11.00
N VAL A 52 4.26 -7.30 11.66
CA VAL A 52 4.11 -5.97 11.04
C VAL A 52 5.07 -5.80 9.86
N LYS A 53 6.37 -6.06 10.04
CA LYS A 53 7.37 -5.96 8.96
C LYS A 53 7.00 -6.84 7.76
N THR A 54 6.59 -8.08 8.02
CA THR A 54 6.19 -9.04 6.97
C THR A 54 4.95 -8.54 6.23
N ARG A 55 3.89 -8.16 6.96
CA ARG A 55 2.65 -7.64 6.38
C ARG A 55 2.90 -6.36 5.57
N LEU A 56 3.71 -5.44 6.08
CA LEU A 56 4.06 -4.20 5.41
C LEU A 56 4.80 -4.46 4.09
N HIS A 57 5.78 -5.36 4.11
CA HIS A 57 6.50 -5.74 2.90
C HIS A 57 5.56 -6.34 1.85
N ARG A 58 4.66 -7.24 2.25
CA ARG A 58 3.67 -7.84 1.34
C ARG A 58 2.67 -6.81 0.80
N ALA A 59 2.23 -5.87 1.64
CA ALA A 59 1.36 -4.77 1.24
C ALA A 59 2.01 -3.91 0.14
N ARG A 60 3.23 -3.43 0.38
CA ARG A 60 3.99 -2.60 -0.57
C ARG A 60 4.27 -3.34 -1.88
N LEU A 61 4.61 -4.64 -1.80
CA LEU A 61 4.82 -5.48 -2.98
C LEU A 61 3.56 -5.59 -3.83
N ALA A 62 2.41 -5.84 -3.21
CA ALA A 62 1.13 -5.98 -3.91
C ALA A 62 0.69 -4.66 -4.57
N VAL A 63 0.87 -3.52 -3.88
CA VAL A 63 0.61 -2.19 -4.46
C VAL A 63 1.50 -1.95 -5.67
N ARG A 64 2.81 -2.20 -5.54
CA ARG A 64 3.76 -2.03 -6.65
C ARG A 64 3.39 -2.89 -7.86
N GLN A 65 3.06 -4.16 -7.66
CA GLN A 65 2.66 -5.05 -8.76
C GLN A 65 1.43 -4.53 -9.52
N LYS A 66 0.47 -3.95 -8.82
CA LYS A 66 -0.73 -3.38 -9.45
C LYS A 66 -0.42 -2.10 -10.24
N LEU A 67 0.41 -1.23 -9.67
CA LEU A 67 0.88 -0.04 -10.39
C LEU A 67 1.72 -0.39 -11.62
N ASP A 68 2.62 -1.37 -11.51
CA ASP A 68 3.40 -1.85 -12.64
C ASP A 68 2.50 -2.40 -13.76
N ALA A 69 1.43 -3.12 -13.41
CA ALA A 69 0.46 -3.62 -14.37
C ALA A 69 -0.35 -2.49 -15.03
N TYR A 70 -0.75 -1.48 -14.26
CA TYR A 70 -1.42 -0.28 -14.77
C TYR A 70 -0.53 0.47 -15.77
N LEU A 71 0.71 0.79 -15.39
CA LEU A 71 1.65 1.52 -16.25
C LEU A 71 2.01 0.76 -17.53
N ARG A 72 1.98 -0.58 -17.51
CA ARG A 72 2.15 -1.40 -18.71
C ARG A 72 0.94 -1.35 -19.65
N ARG A 73 -0.28 -1.19 -19.12
CA ARG A 73 -1.49 -1.05 -19.93
C ARG A 73 -1.54 0.30 -20.65
N GLU A 74 -1.23 1.39 -19.95
CA GLU A 74 -1.21 2.75 -20.51
C GLU A 74 -0.12 2.99 -21.58
N ARG A 75 0.87 2.10 -21.67
CA ARG A 75 1.97 2.18 -22.65
C ARG A 75 1.69 1.46 -23.98
N ASN A 76 0.63 0.67 -24.07
CA ASN A 76 0.22 -0.06 -25.29
C ASN A 76 -0.98 0.60 -25.94
#